data_AF-A0A1W9W3A0-F1
#
_entry.id   AF-A0A1W9W3A0-F1
#
_cell.length_a   1.000
_cell.length_b   1.000
_cell.length_c   1.000
_cell.angle_alpha   90.00
_cell.angle_beta   90.00
_cell.angle_gamma   90.00
#
_symmetry.space_group_name_H-M   'P 1'
#
loop_
_entity.id
_entity.type
_entity.pdbx_description
1 polymer ?
#
loop_
_entity_poly.entity_id
_entity_poly.type
_entity_poly.pdbx_seq_one_letter_code
_entity_poly.pdbx_strand_id
1 'polypeptide(L)' 'QVTDACKEYGGFYLGSIGGPAARLGKECITHMKVLEYPELGMEAIYEITVKDFPAFILVDDKGNDFFENLL' A
#
# COMPACT_ATOMS: atom_id res chain seq x y z
N GLN A 1 -15.44 5.11 -6.48
CA GLN A 1 -14.33 5.68 -7.26
C GLN A 1 -13.10 4.77 -7.30
N VAL A 2 -12.49 4.36 -6.17
CA VAL A 2 -11.31 3.47 -6.20
C VAL A 2 -11.67 2.08 -6.75
N THR A 3 -12.74 1.45 -6.24
CA THR A 3 -13.26 0.16 -6.73
C THR A 3 -13.59 0.17 -8.22
N ASP A 4 -14.23 1.24 -8.69
CA ASP A 4 -14.54 1.43 -10.11
C ASP A 4 -13.26 1.54 -10.96
N ALA A 5 -12.26 2.30 -10.50
CA ALA A 5 -10.99 2.46 -11.20
C ALA A 5 -10.19 1.15 -11.26
N CYS A 6 -10.15 0.38 -10.17
CA CYS A 6 -9.53 -0.95 -10.17
C CYS A 6 -10.17 -1.88 -11.20
N LYS A 7 -11.51 -1.87 -11.29
CA LYS A 7 -12.26 -2.64 -12.30
C LYS A 7 -12.01 -2.17 -13.73
N GLU A 8 -11.93 -0.86 -13.96
CA GLU A 8 -11.75 -0.28 -15.30
C GLU A 8 -10.33 -0.51 -15.84
N TYR A 9 -9.31 -0.37 -14.99
CA TYR A 9 -7.90 -0.36 -15.40
C TYR A 9 -7.12 -1.62 -15.01
N GLY A 10 -7.77 -2.62 -14.41
CA GLY A 10 -7.11 -3.86 -13.97
C GLY A 10 -6.22 -3.66 -12.73
N GLY A 11 -6.59 -2.73 -11.86
CA GLY A 11 -5.83 -2.38 -10.65
C GLY A 11 -6.23 -3.21 -9.42
N PHE A 12 -5.39 -3.16 -8.38
CA PHE A 12 -5.65 -3.80 -7.09
C PHE A 12 -5.32 -2.85 -5.94
N TYR A 13 -6.10 -2.91 -4.86
CA TYR A 13 -5.76 -2.20 -3.62
C TYR A 13 -5.35 -3.21 -2.56
N LEU A 14 -4.11 -3.08 -2.09
CA LEU A 14 -3.55 -3.93 -1.04
C LEU A 14 -3.58 -3.19 0.30
N GLY A 15 -4.30 -3.74 1.27
CA GLY A 15 -4.36 -3.23 2.64
C GLY A 15 -3.32 -3.86 3.53
N SER A 16 -2.40 -3.06 4.07
CA SER A 16 -1.53 -3.51 5.17
C SER A 16 -2.20 -3.32 6.53
N ILE A 17 -1.62 -3.94 7.56
CA ILE A 17 -2.09 -3.82 8.93
C ILE A 17 -1.65 -2.46 9.48
N GLY A 18 -2.60 -1.63 9.91
CA GLY A 18 -2.32 -0.38 10.60
C GLY A 18 -1.85 -0.60 12.05
N GLY A 19 -0.82 0.13 12.49
CA GLY A 19 -0.31 0.09 13.86
C GLY A 19 1.12 -0.46 14.06
N PRO A 20 1.52 -1.62 13.51
CA PRO A 20 2.80 -2.26 13.81
C PRO A 20 4.00 -1.68 13.05
N ALA A 21 4.08 -0.35 12.91
CA ALA A 21 5.09 0.33 12.09
C ALA A 21 6.54 -0.03 12.47
N ALA A 22 6.84 -0.13 13.78
CA ALA A 22 8.18 -0.49 14.25
C ALA A 22 8.61 -1.90 13.81
N ARG A 23 7.67 -2.86 13.78
CA ARG A 23 7.95 -4.22 13.31
C ARG A 23 8.09 -4.27 11.81
N LEU A 24 7.20 -3.61 11.05
CA LEU A 24 7.30 -3.53 9.60
C LEU A 24 8.62 -2.87 9.16
N GLY A 25 9.02 -1.77 9.81
CA GLY A 25 10.27 -1.08 9.51
C GLY A 25 11.51 -1.93 9.82
N LYS A 26 11.47 -2.74 10.88
CA LYS A 26 12.60 -3.60 11.26
C LYS A 26 12.67 -4.90 10.46
N GLU A 27 11.53 -5.54 10.24
CA GLU A 27 11.45 -6.92 9.72
C GLU A 27 11.20 -6.96 8.20
N CYS A 28 10.51 -5.95 7.63
CA CYS A 28 10.05 -6.00 6.24
C CYS A 28 10.74 -5.00 5.30
N ILE A 29 11.19 -3.83 5.79
CA ILE A 29 11.86 -2.81 4.96
C ILE A 29 13.36 -3.10 4.91
N THR A 30 13.89 -3.46 3.75
CA THR A 30 15.30 -3.85 3.58
C THR A 30 16.16 -2.75 2.97
N HIS A 31 15.55 -1.81 2.23
CA HIS A 31 16.22 -0.63 1.69
C HIS A 31 15.22 0.53 1.50
N MET A 32 15.71 1.76 1.59
CA MET A 32 14.93 2.98 1.39
C MET A 32 15.84 4.10 0.88
N LYS A 33 15.40 4.80 -0.16
CA LYS A 33 16.04 6.02 -0.67
C LYS A 33 14.99 7.05 -1.09
N VAL A 34 15.32 8.33 -0.94
CA VAL A 34 14.51 9.43 -1.50
C VAL A 34 14.71 9.44 -3.02
N LEU A 35 13.61 9.42 -3.77
CA LEU A 35 13.61 9.47 -5.23
C LEU A 35 13.36 10.89 -5.74
N GLU A 36 12.34 11.59 -5.20
CA GLU A 36 11.97 12.95 -5.61
C GLU A 36 11.41 13.76 -4.44
N TYR A 37 11.45 15.09 -4.56
CA TYR A 37 10.92 16.08 -3.61
C TYR A 37 11.47 15.98 -2.17
N PRO A 38 12.81 15.97 -1.97
CA PRO A 38 13.42 15.84 -0.63
C PRO A 38 13.02 16.97 0.34
N GLU A 39 12.64 18.13 -0.17
CA GLU A 39 12.18 19.28 0.62
C GLU A 39 10.87 19.00 1.37
N LEU A 40 10.08 17.99 0.95
CA LEU A 40 8.84 17.59 1.61
C LEU A 40 9.08 16.72 2.86
N GLY A 41 10.34 16.43 3.21
CA GLY A 41 10.67 15.66 4.40
C GLY A 41 10.07 14.25 4.32
N MET A 42 9.26 13.87 5.32
CA MET A 42 8.66 12.53 5.38
C MET A 42 7.58 12.27 4.31
N GLU A 43 7.12 13.30 3.61
CA GLU A 43 6.16 13.21 2.50
C GLU A 43 6.83 13.10 1.11
N ALA A 44 8.16 13.04 1.06
CA ALA A 44 8.90 12.86 -0.19
C ALA A 44 8.55 11.53 -0.90
N ILE A 45 8.86 11.40 -2.18
CA ILE A 45 8.71 10.12 -2.88
C ILE A 45 9.87 9.22 -2.50
N TYR A 46 9.57 8.03 -2.00
CA TYR A 46 10.56 7.03 -1.61
C TYR A 46 10.50 5.79 -2.49
N GLU A 47 11.66 5.31 -2.92
CA GLU A 47 11.79 3.96 -3.44
C GLU A 47 12.22 3.05 -2.28
N ILE A 48 11.35 2.10 -1.92
CA ILE A 48 11.61 1.12 -0.86
C ILE A 48 11.70 -0.29 -1.42
N THR A 49 12.62 -1.08 -0.87
CA THR A 49 12.66 -2.53 -1.09
C THR A 49 12.07 -3.22 0.13
N VAL A 50 11.12 -4.12 -0.09
CA VAL A 50 10.44 -4.86 0.97
C VAL A 50 10.60 -6.37 0.78
N LYS A 51 10.57 -7.10 1.90
CA LYS A 51 10.53 -8.56 1.95
C LYS A 51 9.48 -8.98 2.97
N ASP A 52 8.71 -10.02 2.65
CA ASP A 52 7.70 -10.61 3.54
C ASP A 52 6.71 -9.57 4.12
N PHE A 53 6.34 -8.56 3.31
CA PHE A 53 5.46 -7.47 3.74
C PHE A 53 3.98 -7.91 3.67
N PRO A 54 3.28 -8.01 4.82
CA PRO A 54 1.92 -8.55 4.85
C PRO A 54 0.90 -7.55 4.32
N ALA A 55 -0.02 -8.04 3.48
CA ALA A 55 -1.16 -7.30 2.99
C ALA A 55 -2.33 -8.24 2.61
N PHE A 56 -3.52 -7.67 2.50
CA PHE A 56 -4.73 -8.31 1.96
C PHE A 56 -5.15 -7.62 0.67
N ILE A 57 -5.76 -8.37 -0.25
CA ILE A 57 -6.48 -7.75 -1.38
C ILE A 57 -7.78 -7.18 -0.79
N LEU A 58 -7.88 -5.86 -0.75
CA LEU A 58 -9.09 -5.16 -0.30
C LEU A 58 -10.02 -4.88 -1.47
N VAL A 59 -9.46 -4.47 -2.61
CA VAL A 59 -10.19 -4.27 -3.86
C VAL A 59 -9.50 -5.06 -4.96
N ASP A 60 -10.29 -5.79 -5.74
CA ASP A 60 -9.80 -6.52 -6.91
C ASP A 60 -10.13 -5.82 -8.24
N ASP A 61 -9.59 -6.37 -9.32
CA ASP A 61 -9.76 -5.92 -10.70
C ASP A 61 -11.16 -6.23 -11.29
N LYS A 62 -12.10 -6.74 -10.50
CA LYS A 62 -13.45 -7.12 -10.93
C LYS A 62 -14.53 -6.23 -10.33
N GLY A 63 -14.12 -5.32 -9.43
CA GLY A 63 -15.00 -4.42 -8.70
C GLY A 63 -15.52 -4.99 -7.40
N ASN A 64 -14.84 -6.01 -6.83
CA ASN A 64 -15.16 -6.48 -5.49
C ASN A 64 -14.41 -5.61 -4.46
N ASP A 65 -15.09 -5.28 -3.35
CA ASP A 65 -14.52 -4.55 -2.22
C ASP A 65 -14.81 -5.32 -0.92
N PHE A 66 -13.74 -5.60 -0.16
CA PHE A 66 -13.79 -6.33 1.11
C PHE A 66 -14.71 -5.67 2.15
N PHE A 67 -14.83 -4.35 2.15
CA PHE A 67 -15.55 -3.60 3.18
C PHE A 67 -16.99 -3.22 2.82
N GLU A 68 -17.42 -3.38 1.57
CA GLU A 68 -18.71 -2.88 1.06
C GLU A 68 -19.94 -3.35 1.86
N ASN A 69 -19.88 -4.53 2.49
CA ASN A 69 -20.98 -5.09 3.28
C ASN A 69 -20.71 -5.10 4.79
N LEU A 70 -19.64 -4.42 5.22
CA LEU A 70 -19.23 -4.32 6.62
C LEU A 70 -19.29 -2.87 7.14
N LEU A 71 -19.24 -1.89 6.24
CA LEU A 71 -19.26 -0.45 6.49
C LEU A 71 -20.39 0.22 5.71
#